data_AF-A0A2D0JJM0-F1
#
_entry.id   AF-A0A2D0JJM0-F1
#
_cell.length_a   1.000
_cell.length_b   1.000
_cell.length_c   1.000
_cell.angle_alpha   90.00
_cell.angle_beta   90.00
_cell.angle_gamma   90.00
#
_symmetry.space_group_name_H-M   'P 1'
#
loop_
_entity.id
_entity.type
_entity.pdbx_description
1 polymer ?
#
loop_
_entity_poly.entity_id
_entity_poly.type
_entity_poly.pdbx_seq_one_letter_code
_entity_poly.pdbx_strand_id
1 'polypeptide(L)'
;MTTTPELGAELLDSLTNTKWYIWHGNVIKALEHLDDCAAMCDEDISHYENKKSLSKHLDEMYTYIENNRMMIPNYGEMYRYGEPISSSFVESTINEVIAKRMKKQQIQWSQQGAHYLIQTRTAVLNDDLKTQFEHWYPGIKLGDETV
;
A
#
# COMPACT_ATOMS: atom_id res chain seq x y z
N MET A 1 26.83 5.07 30.94
CA MET A 1 25.68 6.00 30.92
C MET A 1 25.67 6.61 29.53
N THR A 2 24.93 6.01 28.61
CA THR A 2 24.69 6.53 27.26
C THR A 2 23.94 7.84 27.38
N THR A 3 24.33 8.82 26.56
CA THR A 3 23.64 10.12 26.54
C THR A 3 22.36 10.03 25.71
N THR A 4 21.34 10.81 26.04
CA THR A 4 20.01 10.83 25.37
C THR A 4 20.09 10.91 23.82
N PRO A 5 21.05 11.64 23.21
CA PRO A 5 21.24 11.66 21.76
C PRO A 5 21.77 10.35 21.16
N GLU A 6 22.63 9.62 21.86
CA GLU A 6 23.20 8.35 21.39
C GLU A 6 22.11 7.26 21.34
N LEU A 7 21.29 7.19 22.39
CA LEU A 7 20.15 6.28 22.45
C LEU A 7 19.11 6.55 21.35
N GLY A 8 18.89 7.83 21.02
CA GLY A 8 18.02 8.21 19.91
C GLY A 8 18.56 7.76 18.54
N ALA A 9 19.88 7.77 18.36
CA ALA A 9 20.51 7.26 17.14
C ALA A 9 20.41 5.73 17.06
N GLU A 10 20.66 5.02 18.17
CA GLU A 10 20.51 3.56 18.24
C GLU A 10 19.07 3.11 17.93
N LEU A 11 18.08 3.80 18.49
CA LEU A 11 16.67 3.55 18.20
C LEU A 11 16.35 3.76 16.71
N LEU A 12 16.85 4.86 16.12
CA LEU A 12 16.63 5.17 14.71
C LEU A 12 17.26 4.13 13.78
N ASP A 13 18.46 3.65 14.13
CA ASP A 13 19.14 2.60 13.39
C ASP A 13 18.36 1.28 13.47
N SER A 14 17.86 0.91 14.66
CA SER A 14 17.03 -0.28 14.81
C SER A 14 15.73 -0.20 14.00
N LEU A 15 15.03 0.95 14.03
CA LEU A 15 13.85 1.19 13.19
C LEU A 15 14.18 1.15 11.68
N THR A 16 15.34 1.65 11.29
CA THR A 16 15.81 1.59 9.90
C THR A 16 16.05 0.14 9.46
N ASN A 17 16.61 -0.69 10.35
CA ASN A 17 16.77 -2.12 10.13
C ASN A 17 15.43 -2.86 10.05
N THR A 18 14.48 -2.57 10.95
CA THR A 18 13.11 -3.09 10.87
C THR A 18 12.50 -2.84 9.49
N LYS A 19 12.58 -1.59 9.00
CA LYS A 19 12.10 -1.25 7.65
C LYS A 19 12.79 -2.08 6.56
N TRP A 20 14.10 -2.27 6.67
CA TRP A 20 14.87 -3.08 5.72
C TRP A 20 14.44 -4.54 5.71
N TYR A 21 14.19 -5.14 6.88
CA TYR A 21 13.71 -6.51 6.99
C TYR A 21 12.30 -6.66 6.42
N ILE A 22 11.39 -5.73 6.69
CA ILE A 22 10.05 -5.70 6.07
C ILE A 22 10.15 -5.64 4.55
N TRP A 23 11.04 -4.78 4.02
CA TRP A 23 11.27 -4.68 2.58
C TRP A 23 11.71 -6.01 1.96
N HIS A 24 12.41 -6.85 2.70
CA HIS A 24 12.86 -8.17 2.26
C HIS A 24 11.94 -9.32 2.71
N GLY A 25 10.73 -9.02 3.18
CA GLY A 25 9.76 -10.03 3.64
C GLY A 25 10.17 -10.77 4.92
N ASN A 26 11.23 -10.35 5.61
CA ASN A 26 11.69 -11.00 6.84
C ASN A 26 10.96 -10.44 8.06
N VAL A 27 9.70 -10.87 8.21
CA VAL A 27 8.81 -10.39 9.27
C VAL A 27 9.34 -10.75 10.66
N ILE A 28 9.95 -11.92 10.83
CA ILE A 28 10.48 -12.37 12.13
C ILE A 28 11.55 -11.41 12.62
N LYS A 29 12.57 -11.12 11.80
CA LYS A 29 13.63 -10.18 12.16
C LYS A 29 13.10 -8.75 12.38
N ALA A 30 12.11 -8.34 11.60
CA ALA A 30 11.48 -7.04 11.78
C ALA A 30 10.83 -6.89 13.16
N LEU A 31 10.11 -7.93 13.62
CA LEU A 31 9.45 -7.95 14.94
C LEU A 31 10.46 -8.02 16.08
N GLU A 32 11.51 -8.85 15.97
CA GLU A 32 12.61 -8.90 16.96
C GLU A 32 13.24 -7.50 17.16
N HIS A 33 13.52 -6.78 16.08
CA HIS A 33 14.05 -5.42 16.17
C HIS A 33 13.06 -4.42 16.79
N LEU A 34 11.75 -4.64 16.66
CA LEU A 34 10.74 -3.79 17.29
C LEU A 34 10.61 -4.04 18.79
N ASP A 35 10.76 -5.30 19.22
CA ASP A 35 10.85 -5.63 20.64
C ASP A 35 12.09 -4.97 21.27
N ASP A 36 13.24 -5.01 20.59
CA ASP A 36 14.45 -4.30 21.03
C ASP A 36 14.21 -2.79 21.14
N CYS A 37 13.53 -2.19 20.16
CA CYS A 37 13.14 -0.77 20.22
C CYS A 37 12.25 -0.46 21.42
N ALA A 38 11.29 -1.34 21.73
CA ALA A 38 10.39 -1.17 22.87
C ALA A 38 11.15 -1.27 24.20
N ALA A 39 12.08 -2.23 24.33
CA ALA A 39 12.93 -2.38 25.50
C ALA A 39 13.82 -1.15 25.75
N MET A 40 14.47 -0.62 24.69
CA MET A 40 15.25 0.62 24.77
C MET A 40 14.40 1.80 25.26
N CYS A 41 13.14 1.87 24.82
CA CYS A 41 12.21 2.91 25.27
C CYS A 41 11.86 2.76 26.76
N ASP A 42 11.72 1.54 27.27
CA ASP A 42 11.33 1.28 28.65
C ASP A 42 12.44 1.58 29.66
N GLU A 43 13.68 1.22 29.35
CA GLU A 43 14.82 1.34 30.28
C GLU A 43 15.39 2.76 30.37
N ASP A 44 15.58 3.47 29.25
CA ASP A 44 16.49 4.63 29.22
C ASP A 44 15.88 5.96 28.75
N ILE A 45 14.62 5.98 28.28
CA ILE A 45 13.96 7.17 27.69
C ILE A 45 13.04 7.92 28.68
N SER A 46 13.23 7.76 30.00
CA SER A 46 12.31 8.32 31.02
C SER A 46 12.13 9.85 30.95
N HIS A 47 13.10 10.58 30.37
CA HIS A 47 13.12 12.04 30.24
C HIS A 47 12.56 12.59 28.91
N TYR A 48 12.11 11.73 27.99
CA TYR A 48 11.54 12.17 26.71
C TYR A 48 10.04 12.42 26.84
N GLU A 49 9.61 13.67 26.61
CA GLU A 49 8.21 14.08 26.74
C GLU A 49 7.23 13.20 25.93
N ASN A 50 7.66 12.70 24.78
CA ASN A 50 6.82 11.92 23.87
C ASN A 50 7.00 10.39 24.01
N LYS A 51 7.68 9.88 25.05
CA LYS A 51 7.92 8.43 25.26
C LYS A 51 6.63 7.61 25.14
N LYS A 52 5.56 8.03 25.82
CA LYS A 52 4.28 7.33 25.79
C LYS A 52 3.69 7.23 24.38
N SER A 53 3.84 8.29 23.58
CA SER A 53 3.41 8.30 22.19
C SER A 53 4.25 7.33 21.38
N LEU A 54 5.58 7.40 21.51
CA LEU A 54 6.51 6.51 20.81
C LEU A 54 6.26 5.03 21.12
N SER A 55 6.18 4.65 22.39
CA SER A 55 5.88 3.27 22.80
C SER A 55 4.54 2.79 22.22
N LYS A 56 3.52 3.65 22.21
CA LYS A 56 2.23 3.34 21.59
C LYS A 56 2.38 3.08 20.08
N HIS A 57 3.13 3.90 19.34
CA HIS A 57 3.33 3.69 17.91
C HIS A 57 4.14 2.42 17.62
N LEU A 58 5.12 2.07 18.46
CA LEU A 58 5.86 0.81 18.35
C LEU A 58 4.93 -0.39 18.54
N ASP A 59 4.07 -0.36 19.56
CA ASP A 59 3.09 -1.42 19.83
C ASP A 59 2.06 -1.58 18.71
N GLU A 60 1.52 -0.46 18.20
CA GLU A 60 0.61 -0.44 17.06
C GLU A 60 1.29 -1.01 15.80
N MET A 61 2.56 -0.66 15.56
CA MET A 61 3.31 -1.14 14.41
C MET A 61 3.63 -2.63 14.53
N TYR A 62 4.08 -3.09 15.70
CA TYR A 62 4.30 -4.51 15.98
C TYR A 62 3.01 -5.31 15.73
N THR A 63 1.91 -4.89 16.36
CA THR A 63 0.61 -5.55 16.24
C THR A 63 0.13 -5.59 14.79
N TYR A 64 0.29 -4.49 14.04
CA TYR A 64 -0.06 -4.46 12.63
C TYR A 64 0.77 -5.44 11.82
N ILE A 65 2.10 -5.45 11.98
CA ILE A 65 2.99 -6.34 11.23
C ILE A 65 2.69 -7.81 11.56
N GLU A 66 2.53 -8.15 12.84
CA GLU A 66 2.26 -9.53 13.26
C GLU A 66 0.92 -10.03 12.72
N ASN A 67 -0.16 -9.24 12.85
CA ASN A 67 -1.48 -9.60 12.33
C ASN A 67 -1.48 -9.79 10.79
N ASN A 68 -0.62 -9.05 10.08
CA ASN A 68 -0.55 -9.08 8.62
C ASN A 68 0.65 -9.89 8.10
N ARG A 69 1.35 -10.66 8.95
CA ARG A 69 2.61 -11.33 8.60
C ARG A 69 2.56 -12.20 7.34
N MET A 70 1.42 -12.85 7.10
CA MET A 70 1.21 -13.72 5.92
C MET A 70 0.98 -12.92 4.62
N MET A 71 0.64 -11.64 4.74
CA MET A 71 0.33 -10.75 3.61
C MET A 71 1.47 -9.80 3.26
N ILE A 72 2.57 -9.78 4.03
CA ILE A 72 3.75 -8.95 3.75
C ILE A 72 4.60 -9.67 2.68
N PRO A 73 4.67 -9.16 1.44
CA PRO A 73 5.49 -9.76 0.40
C PRO A 73 6.97 -9.37 0.56
N ASN A 74 7.84 -10.08 -0.14
CA ASN A 74 9.22 -9.65 -0.32
C ASN A 74 9.30 -8.57 -1.41
N TYR A 75 9.14 -7.31 -1.01
CA TYR A 75 9.20 -6.16 -1.93
C TYR A 75 10.54 -6.05 -2.67
N GLY A 76 11.64 -6.48 -2.05
CA GLY A 76 12.95 -6.53 -2.68
C GLY A 76 13.03 -7.53 -3.84
N GLU A 77 12.38 -8.68 -3.74
CA GLU A 77 12.23 -9.62 -4.86
C GLU A 77 11.32 -9.05 -5.94
N MET A 78 10.16 -8.53 -5.57
CA MET A 78 9.22 -7.90 -6.51
C MET A 78 9.92 -6.80 -7.33
N TYR A 79 10.71 -5.95 -6.68
CA TYR A 79 11.49 -4.90 -7.35
C TYR A 79 12.50 -5.47 -8.35
N ARG A 80 13.24 -6.52 -7.99
CA ARG A 80 14.24 -7.15 -8.88
C ARG A 80 13.61 -7.83 -10.08
N TYR A 81 12.41 -8.38 -9.93
CA TYR A 81 11.65 -9.00 -11.00
C TYR A 81 10.77 -8.02 -11.79
N GLY A 82 10.77 -6.73 -11.43
CA GLY A 82 9.94 -5.71 -12.10
C GLY A 82 8.45 -5.88 -11.85
N GLU A 83 8.07 -6.59 -10.78
CA GLU A 83 6.68 -6.78 -10.37
C GLU A 83 6.12 -5.50 -9.73
N PRO A 84 4.80 -5.26 -9.81
CA PRO A 84 4.18 -4.09 -9.23
C PRO A 84 4.27 -4.10 -7.70
N ILE A 85 5.08 -3.20 -7.15
CA ILE A 85 5.36 -3.09 -5.69
C ILE A 85 4.17 -2.47 -4.93
N SER A 86 3.42 -1.60 -5.58
CA SER A 86 2.33 -0.87 -4.94
C SER A 86 1.26 -0.46 -5.94
N SER A 87 0.00 -0.51 -5.51
CA SER A 87 -1.15 0.08 -6.20
C SER A 87 -1.20 1.60 -6.09
N SER A 88 -0.29 2.25 -5.34
CA SER A 88 -0.32 3.68 -5.04
C SER A 88 -0.40 4.58 -6.28
N PHE A 89 0.27 4.21 -7.38
CA PHE A 89 0.15 4.93 -8.65
C PHE A 89 -1.26 4.84 -9.24
N VAL A 90 -1.86 3.64 -9.22
CA VAL A 90 -3.23 3.39 -9.69
C VAL A 90 -4.24 4.12 -8.79
N GLU A 91 -4.09 4.03 -7.47
CA GLU A 91 -4.92 4.73 -6.49
C GLU A 91 -4.85 6.25 -6.66
N SER A 92 -3.65 6.81 -6.87
CA SER A 92 -3.46 8.23 -7.13
C SER A 92 -4.17 8.67 -8.41
N THR A 93 -4.06 7.87 -9.47
CA THR A 93 -4.76 8.12 -10.74
C THR A 93 -6.28 8.09 -10.55
N ILE A 94 -6.79 7.10 -9.81
CA ILE A 94 -8.22 6.99 -9.47
C ILE A 94 -8.67 8.23 -8.68
N ASN A 95 -7.90 8.63 -7.65
CA ASN A 95 -8.19 9.81 -6.84
C ASN A 95 -8.25 11.09 -7.67
N GLU A 96 -7.34 11.26 -8.63
CA GLU A 96 -7.34 12.39 -9.54
C GLU A 96 -8.60 12.40 -10.43
N VAL A 97 -8.95 11.23 -11.00
CA VAL A 97 -10.15 11.09 -11.84
C VAL A 97 -11.41 11.41 -11.05
N ILE A 98 -11.55 10.86 -9.83
CA ILE A 98 -12.68 11.14 -8.93
C ILE A 98 -12.74 12.64 -8.63
N ALA A 99 -11.62 13.27 -8.26
CA ALA A 99 -11.58 14.70 -7.97
C ALA A 99 -11.98 15.54 -9.19
N LYS A 100 -11.48 15.18 -10.38
CA LYS A 100 -11.81 15.89 -11.63
C LYS A 100 -13.28 15.75 -11.98
N ARG A 101 -13.85 14.54 -11.92
CA ARG A 101 -15.22 14.26 -12.34
C ARG A 101 -16.25 14.71 -11.32
N MET A 102 -16.14 14.25 -10.07
CA MET A 102 -17.12 14.49 -9.03
C MET A 102 -17.07 15.92 -8.48
N LYS A 103 -15.87 16.52 -8.38
CA LYS A 103 -15.70 17.86 -7.78
C LYS A 103 -15.58 18.97 -8.83
N LYS A 104 -14.62 18.85 -9.77
CA LYS A 104 -14.33 19.95 -10.72
C LYS A 104 -15.36 20.08 -11.83
N GLN A 105 -15.79 18.95 -12.40
CA GLN A 105 -16.75 18.94 -13.52
C GLN A 105 -18.21 18.80 -13.09
N GLN A 106 -18.48 18.56 -11.80
CA GLN A 106 -19.83 18.29 -11.27
C GLN A 106 -20.55 17.13 -11.98
N ILE A 107 -19.79 16.19 -12.55
CA ILE A 107 -20.31 14.96 -13.11
C ILE A 107 -20.35 13.94 -11.97
N GLN A 108 -21.48 13.90 -11.27
CA GLN A 108 -21.70 12.92 -10.23
C GLN A 108 -22.03 11.56 -10.85
N TRP A 109 -21.05 10.66 -10.85
CA TRP A 109 -21.31 9.26 -11.16
C TRP A 109 -21.93 8.59 -9.94
N SER A 110 -22.98 7.80 -10.17
CA SER A 110 -23.42 6.82 -9.18
C SER A 110 -22.35 5.73 -9.07
N GLN A 111 -22.30 5.04 -7.92
CA GLN A 111 -21.39 3.90 -7.73
C GLN A 111 -21.53 2.86 -8.86
N GLN A 112 -22.79 2.59 -9.26
CA GLN A 112 -23.10 1.64 -10.31
C GLN A 112 -22.67 2.15 -11.70
N GLY A 113 -22.85 3.45 -11.98
CA GLY A 113 -22.37 4.07 -13.22
C GLY A 113 -20.84 4.07 -13.33
N ALA A 114 -20.13 4.36 -12.22
CA ALA A 114 -18.67 4.29 -12.18
C ALA A 114 -18.17 2.85 -12.38
N HIS A 115 -18.85 1.86 -11.79
CA HIS A 115 -18.52 0.45 -11.97
C HIS A 115 -18.64 0.00 -13.42
N TYR A 116 -19.76 0.30 -14.09
CA TYR A 116 -19.92 -0.01 -15.52
C TYR A 116 -18.91 0.71 -16.39
N LEU A 117 -18.60 1.98 -16.10
CA LEU A 117 -17.61 2.73 -16.86
C LEU A 117 -16.22 2.09 -16.77
N ILE A 118 -15.81 1.63 -15.58
CA ILE A 118 -14.54 0.93 -15.40
C ILE A 118 -14.56 -0.39 -16.17
N GLN A 119 -15.62 -1.19 -16.08
CA GLN A 119 -15.74 -2.44 -16.85
C GLN A 119 -15.60 -2.19 -18.36
N THR A 120 -16.33 -1.21 -18.91
CA THR A 120 -16.23 -0.85 -20.32
C THR A 120 -14.82 -0.38 -20.68
N ARG A 121 -14.18 0.45 -19.84
CA ARG A 121 -12.81 0.91 -20.10
C ARG A 121 -11.79 -0.22 -20.07
N THR A 122 -11.90 -1.14 -19.12
CA THR A 122 -11.05 -2.34 -19.07
C THR A 122 -11.25 -3.19 -20.32
N ALA A 123 -12.50 -3.42 -20.74
CA ALA A 123 -12.79 -4.18 -21.94
C ALA A 123 -12.25 -3.50 -23.22
N VAL A 124 -12.25 -2.17 -23.30
CA VAL A 124 -11.60 -1.43 -24.40
C VAL A 124 -10.08 -1.60 -24.36
N LEU A 125 -9.46 -1.45 -23.18
CA LEU A 125 -8.00 -1.58 -23.04
C LEU A 125 -7.49 -2.99 -23.33
N ASN A 126 -8.32 -4.00 -23.08
CA ASN A 126 -8.01 -5.39 -23.36
C ASN A 126 -8.42 -5.83 -24.78
N ASP A 127 -8.96 -4.93 -25.62
CA ASP A 127 -9.56 -5.23 -26.92
C ASP A 127 -10.70 -6.27 -26.88
N ASP A 128 -11.29 -6.50 -25.71
CA ASP A 128 -12.35 -7.48 -25.47
C ASP A 128 -13.76 -6.90 -25.60
N LEU A 129 -13.92 -5.57 -25.72
CA LEU A 129 -15.22 -4.91 -25.69
C LEU A 129 -16.17 -5.47 -26.75
N LYS A 130 -15.67 -5.69 -27.97
CA LYS A 130 -16.45 -6.26 -29.07
C LYS A 130 -17.01 -7.62 -28.70
N THR A 131 -16.15 -8.52 -28.24
CA THR A 131 -16.51 -9.89 -27.84
C THR A 131 -17.54 -9.89 -26.71
N GLN A 132 -17.35 -9.06 -25.69
CA GLN A 132 -18.29 -8.95 -24.58
C GLN A 132 -19.65 -8.40 -25.03
N PHE A 133 -19.65 -7.40 -25.91
CA PHE A 133 -20.87 -6.81 -26.44
C PHE A 133 -21.68 -7.83 -27.26
N GLU A 134 -21.03 -8.59 -28.15
CA GLU A 134 -21.71 -9.64 -28.92
C GLU A 134 -22.23 -10.77 -28.02
N HIS A 135 -21.56 -11.06 -26.90
CA HIS A 135 -22.05 -12.03 -25.92
C HIS A 135 -23.31 -11.53 -25.19
N TRP A 136 -23.35 -10.26 -24.80
CA TRP A 136 -24.53 -9.65 -24.17
C TRP A 136 -25.70 -9.49 -25.13
N TYR A 137 -25.41 -9.26 -26.41
CA TYR A 137 -26.40 -9.07 -27.47
C TYR A 137 -26.14 -10.01 -28.65
N PRO A 138 -26.49 -11.30 -28.55
CA PRO A 138 -26.16 -12.32 -29.56
C PRO A 138 -26.69 -12.04 -30.97
N GLY A 139 -27.74 -11.22 -31.08
CA GLY A 139 -28.34 -10.80 -32.36
C GLY A 139 -27.63 -9.63 -33.05
N ILE A 140 -26.61 -9.04 -32.42
CA ILE A 140 -25.83 -7.93 -32.98
C ILE A 140 -24.41 -8.44 -33.21
N LYS A 141 -23.96 -8.40 -34.46
CA LYS A 141 -22.58 -8.65 -34.85
C LYS A 141 -21.93 -7.32 -35.22
N LEU A 142 -20.88 -6.96 -34.49
CA LEU A 142 -20.12 -5.76 -34.79
C LEU A 142 -19.18 -6.13 -35.94
N GLY A 143 -19.21 -5.39 -37.04
CA GLY A 143 -18.25 -5.60 -38.14
C GLY A 143 -16.82 -5.37 -37.68
N ASP A 144 -15.83 -5.94 -38.37
CA ASP A 144 -14.46 -5.44 -38.25
C ASP A 144 -14.41 -4.16 -39.07
N GLU A 145 -14.22 -3.00 -38.42
CA GLU A 145 -13.77 -1.81 -39.13
C GLU A 145 -12.34 -2.10 -39.60
N THR A 146 -12.22 -2.52 -40.86
CA THR A 146 -10.95 -2.53 -41.57
C THR A 146 -10.43 -1.09 -41.63
N VAL A 147 -9.35 -0.82 -40.90
CA VAL A 147 -8.49 0.34 -41.16
C VAL A 147 -7.59 0.03 -42.34
#